data_AF-A0A1F6M8U3-F1
#
_entry.id   AF-A0A1F6M8U3-F1
#
_cell.length_a   1.000
_cell.length_b   1.000
_cell.length_c   1.000
_cell.angle_alpha   90.00
_cell.angle_beta   90.00
_cell.angle_gamma   90.00
#
_symmetry.space_group_name_H-M   'P 1'
#
loop_
_entity.id
_entity.type
_entity.pdbx_description
1 polymer ?
#
loop_
_entity_poly.entity_id
_entity_poly.type
_entity_poly.pdbx_seq_one_letter_code
_entity_poly.pdbx_strand_id
1 'polypeptide(L)'
;MNHKIILFLLFLAFIAFAHGEEEHAEEMPAPPEPINTLWFIHSWTHWMVWIGFIYTCYYFRFFIGHKLGHPSHCAVPEKEGEYLPEDSLKQIHGIFVWLMIIWTAIHISEIIGGQFGYGHPEVYSLSELIPGEEIWEWMYVVSTVLFLSSCHYIRYLTGSGTKCFSCLAFGRQRQKVFTIQTFLNNYHGHFFWIAIIASVLVLLSGGHL
;
A
#
# COMPACT_ATOMS: atom_id res chain seq x y z
N MET A 1 10.99 2.64 24.54
CA MET A 1 11.20 2.18 23.14
C MET A 1 9.97 2.57 22.33
N ASN A 2 10.13 3.25 21.19
CA ASN A 2 9.01 3.79 20.42
C ASN A 2 8.21 2.63 19.81
N HIS A 3 6.89 2.59 19.96
CA HIS A 3 6.01 1.52 19.45
C HIS A 3 6.21 1.26 17.94
N LYS A 4 6.61 2.30 17.19
CA LYS A 4 6.98 2.20 15.77
C LYS A 4 8.25 1.36 15.52
N ILE A 5 9.22 1.41 16.42
CA ILE A 5 10.45 0.61 16.34
C ILE A 5 10.14 -0.86 16.64
N ILE A 6 9.23 -1.12 17.58
CA ILE A 6 8.81 -2.49 17.91
C ILE A 6 8.11 -3.13 16.70
N LEU A 7 7.17 -2.42 16.07
CA LEU A 7 6.49 -2.89 14.86
C LEU A 7 7.47 -3.13 13.70
N PHE A 8 8.45 -2.25 13.52
CA PHE A 8 9.48 -2.42 12.50
C PHE A 8 10.38 -3.64 12.77
N LEU A 9 10.75 -3.90 14.02
CA LEU A 9 11.57 -5.07 14.38
C LEU A 9 10.79 -6.38 14.27
N LEU A 10 9.51 -6.39 14.66
CA LEU A 10 8.63 -7.55 14.47
C LEU A 10 8.43 -7.85 12.98
N PHE A 11 8.35 -6.82 12.15
CA PHE A 11 8.28 -6.97 10.69
C PHE A 11 9.57 -7.58 10.11
N LEU A 12 10.75 -7.10 10.52
CA LEU A 12 12.02 -7.69 10.09
C LEU A 12 12.17 -9.16 10.54
N ALA A 13 11.70 -9.49 11.74
CA ALA A 13 11.69 -10.86 12.24
C ALA A 13 10.74 -11.77 11.44
N PHE A 14 9.59 -11.25 11.01
CA PHE A 14 8.65 -11.98 10.16
C PHE A 14 9.24 -12.24 8.76
N ILE A 15 9.90 -11.26 8.14
CA ILE A 15 10.60 -11.44 6.85
C ILE A 15 11.66 -12.54 6.96
N ALA A 16 12.48 -12.48 8.02
CA ALA A 16 13.54 -13.46 8.25
C ALA A 16 12.99 -14.87 8.49
N PHE A 17 11.81 -14.99 9.12
CA PHE A 17 11.14 -16.27 9.32
C PHE A 17 10.52 -16.81 8.02
N ALA A 18 9.87 -15.96 7.23
CA ALA A 18 9.21 -16.37 5.99
C ALA A 18 10.19 -16.82 4.89
N HIS A 19 11.45 -16.37 4.92
CA HIS A 19 12.49 -16.76 3.97
C HIS A 19 13.26 -18.04 4.35
N GLY A 20 12.93 -18.69 5.47
CA GLY A 20 13.76 -19.75 6.05
C GLY A 20 13.47 -21.19 5.66
N GLU A 21 12.49 -21.50 4.79
CA GLU A 21 11.97 -22.88 4.65
C GLU A 21 12.14 -23.56 3.27
N GLU A 22 12.90 -23.03 2.31
CA GLU A 22 12.98 -23.61 0.95
C GLU A 22 14.23 -24.44 0.62
N GLU A 23 14.92 -25.05 1.60
CA GLU A 23 16.01 -25.98 1.30
C GLU A 23 15.66 -27.42 1.71
N HIS A 24 15.38 -28.24 0.69
CA HIS A 24 15.34 -29.72 0.64
C HIS A 24 13.95 -30.40 0.71
N ALA A 25 13.29 -30.52 -0.45
CA ALA A 25 12.25 -31.54 -0.67
C ALA A 25 12.57 -32.40 -1.91
N GLU A 26 12.86 -33.67 -1.66
CA GLU A 26 13.12 -34.74 -2.62
C GLU A 26 11.81 -35.17 -3.32
N GLU A 27 11.88 -35.50 -4.62
CA GLU A 27 10.74 -35.77 -5.52
C GLU A 27 9.81 -36.91 -5.01
N MET A 28 8.68 -36.53 -4.41
CA MET A 28 7.51 -37.41 -4.22
C MET A 28 6.38 -36.99 -5.17
N PRO A 29 5.53 -37.93 -5.63
CA PRO A 29 4.39 -37.58 -6.48
C PRO A 29 3.45 -36.62 -5.75
N ALA A 30 3.15 -35.50 -6.42
CA ALA A 30 2.44 -34.38 -5.82
C ALA A 30 1.06 -34.83 -5.27
N PRO A 31 0.79 -34.70 -3.96
CA PRO A 31 -0.58 -34.78 -3.46
C PRO A 31 -1.42 -33.68 -4.16
N PRO A 32 -2.76 -33.84 -4.28
CA PRO A 32 -3.60 -32.76 -4.76
C PRO A 32 -3.29 -31.53 -3.92
N GLU A 33 -2.83 -30.45 -4.57
CA GLU A 33 -2.26 -29.31 -3.87
C GLU A 33 -3.27 -28.84 -2.82
N PRO A 34 -2.97 -28.96 -1.52
CA PRO A 34 -3.83 -28.36 -0.52
C PRO A 34 -3.90 -26.88 -0.88
N ILE A 35 -5.10 -26.28 -0.84
CA ILE A 35 -5.24 -24.82 -0.91
C ILE A 35 -4.17 -24.30 0.01
N ASN A 36 -3.18 -23.67 -0.59
CA ASN A 36 -1.98 -23.24 0.08
C ASN A 36 -2.47 -22.28 1.19
N THR A 37 -2.48 -22.77 2.43
CA THR A 37 -3.03 -22.05 3.57
C THR A 37 -2.32 -20.70 3.74
N LEU A 38 -1.05 -20.64 3.34
CA LEU A 38 -0.23 -19.44 3.37
C LEU A 38 -0.72 -18.38 2.35
N TRP A 39 -1.14 -18.77 1.16
CA TRP A 39 -1.70 -17.90 0.11
C TRP A 39 -3.06 -17.36 0.54
N PHE A 40 -3.91 -18.22 1.09
CA PHE A 40 -5.18 -17.78 1.65
C PHE A 40 -4.94 -16.73 2.74
N ILE A 41 -3.98 -16.96 3.65
CA ILE A 41 -3.63 -15.98 4.69
C ILE A 41 -3.02 -14.71 4.09
N HIS A 42 -2.16 -14.81 3.08
CA HIS A 42 -1.50 -13.68 2.42
C HIS A 42 -2.55 -12.76 1.76
N SER A 43 -3.38 -13.31 0.87
CA SER A 43 -4.40 -12.52 0.16
C SER A 43 -5.50 -12.02 1.11
N TRP A 44 -5.86 -12.74 2.16
CA TRP A 44 -6.79 -12.20 3.17
C TRP A 44 -6.18 -11.05 3.96
N THR A 45 -4.91 -11.15 4.33
CA THR A 45 -4.21 -10.07 5.05
C THR A 45 -4.14 -8.82 4.18
N HIS A 46 -3.83 -8.96 2.89
CA HIS A 46 -3.91 -7.89 1.89
C HIS A 46 -5.26 -7.16 1.94
N TRP A 47 -6.36 -7.90 1.76
CA TRP A 47 -7.70 -7.32 1.72
C TRP A 47 -8.12 -6.69 3.05
N MET A 48 -7.72 -7.26 4.19
CA MET A 48 -7.98 -6.67 5.51
C MET A 48 -7.26 -5.33 5.67
N VAL A 49 -5.99 -5.24 5.25
CA VAL A 49 -5.22 -3.99 5.30
C VAL A 49 -5.84 -2.96 4.36
N TRP A 50 -6.23 -3.36 3.14
CA TRP A 50 -6.91 -2.49 2.18
C TRP A 50 -8.24 -1.97 2.69
N ILE A 51 -9.11 -2.84 3.20
CA ILE A 51 -10.43 -2.45 3.73
C ILE A 51 -10.25 -1.50 4.91
N GLY A 52 -9.33 -1.78 5.83
CA GLY A 52 -9.03 -0.89 6.95
C GLY A 52 -8.46 0.46 6.50
N PHE A 53 -7.58 0.46 5.50
CA PHE A 53 -7.08 1.69 4.88
C PHE A 53 -8.21 2.51 4.26
N ILE A 54 -9.05 1.88 3.45
CA ILE A 54 -10.21 2.48 2.76
C ILE A 54 -11.18 3.07 3.77
N TYR A 55 -11.55 2.29 4.79
CA TYR A 55 -12.51 2.69 5.81
C TYR A 55 -12.03 3.91 6.59
N THR A 56 -10.72 3.99 6.85
CA THR A 56 -10.11 5.07 7.62
C THR A 56 -9.71 6.27 6.75
N CYS A 57 -9.63 6.09 5.42
CA CYS A 57 -9.24 7.13 4.48
C CYS A 57 -10.30 8.24 4.38
N TYR A 58 -9.88 9.48 4.63
CA TYR A 58 -10.75 10.65 4.52
C TYR A 58 -11.36 10.80 3.12
N TYR A 59 -10.56 10.59 2.06
CA TYR A 59 -11.04 10.66 0.67
C TYR A 59 -12.19 9.69 0.43
N PHE A 60 -12.07 8.45 0.90
CA PHE A 60 -13.08 7.43 0.66
C PHE A 60 -14.33 7.63 1.52
N ARG A 61 -14.17 8.03 2.79
CA ARG A 61 -15.30 8.45 3.64
C ARG A 61 -16.05 9.62 3.04
N PHE A 62 -15.34 10.61 2.49
CA PHE A 62 -15.94 11.72 1.76
C PHE A 62 -16.61 11.26 0.46
N PHE A 63 -16.00 10.35 -0.31
CA PHE A 63 -16.59 9.82 -1.54
C PHE A 63 -17.90 9.08 -1.26
N ILE A 64 -17.93 8.13 -0.32
CA ILE A 64 -19.16 7.42 0.07
C ILE A 64 -20.18 8.40 0.64
N GLY A 65 -19.78 9.27 1.57
CA GLY A 65 -20.68 10.25 2.17
C GLY A 65 -21.31 11.17 1.12
N HIS A 66 -20.51 11.79 0.26
CA HIS A 66 -20.98 12.80 -0.69
C HIS A 66 -21.69 12.21 -1.92
N LYS A 67 -21.26 11.03 -2.42
CA LYS A 67 -21.86 10.42 -3.62
C LYS A 67 -22.97 9.40 -3.32
N LEU A 68 -22.94 8.74 -2.16
CA LEU A 68 -23.88 7.66 -1.83
C LEU A 68 -24.80 7.97 -0.65
N GLY A 69 -24.65 9.11 0.07
CA GLY A 69 -25.41 9.32 1.31
C GLY A 69 -25.73 10.75 1.77
N HIS A 70 -25.22 11.81 1.13
CA HIS A 70 -25.53 13.19 1.49
C HIS A 70 -26.38 13.87 0.41
N PRO A 71 -27.45 14.61 0.77
CA PRO A 71 -28.22 15.38 -0.19
C PRO A 71 -27.34 16.44 -0.86
N SER A 72 -27.54 16.64 -2.16
CA SER A 72 -26.73 17.43 -3.11
C SER A 72 -26.54 18.93 -2.81
N HIS A 73 -26.92 19.40 -1.61
CA HIS A 73 -26.96 20.82 -1.25
C HIS A 73 -26.26 21.19 0.06
N CYS A 74 -25.49 20.29 0.67
CA CYS A 74 -24.62 20.67 1.79
C CYS A 74 -23.23 21.05 1.28
N ALA A 75 -22.93 22.35 1.25
CA ALA A 75 -21.58 22.86 0.96
C ALA A 75 -20.55 22.44 2.03
N VAL A 76 -21.02 22.10 3.24
CA VAL A 76 -20.30 21.39 4.31
C VAL A 76 -21.36 20.58 5.10
N PRO A 77 -21.43 19.24 5.00
CA PRO A 77 -22.36 18.46 5.81
C PRO A 77 -21.78 18.22 7.20
N GLU A 78 -22.16 19.03 8.18
CA GLU A 78 -22.12 18.64 9.59
C GLU A 78 -23.45 17.99 9.97
N LYS A 79 -23.40 16.87 10.70
CA LYS A 79 -24.58 16.39 11.42
C LYS A 79 -24.17 15.85 12.79
N GLU A 80 -24.85 16.41 13.80
CA GLU A 80 -24.79 16.06 15.21
C GLU A 80 -24.97 14.56 15.44
N GLY A 81 -24.09 13.98 16.26
CA GLY A 81 -24.08 12.57 16.63
C GLY A 81 -22.65 12.08 16.74
N GLU A 82 -22.30 11.47 17.87
CA GLU A 82 -20.97 11.01 18.33
C GLU A 82 -19.98 10.69 17.19
N TYR A 83 -19.37 11.73 16.65
CA TYR A 83 -18.29 11.61 15.68
C TYR A 83 -17.09 11.11 16.46
N LEU A 84 -16.54 9.94 16.11
CA LEU A 84 -15.24 9.53 16.64
C LEU A 84 -14.30 10.72 16.52
N PRO A 85 -13.66 11.18 17.61
CA PRO A 85 -12.87 12.39 17.59
C PRO A 85 -11.88 12.28 16.44
N GLU A 86 -11.87 13.29 15.56
CA GLU A 86 -11.21 13.28 14.25
C GLU A 86 -9.73 12.83 14.34
N ASP A 87 -9.12 13.05 15.50
CA ASP A 87 -7.76 12.67 15.85
C ASP A 87 -7.55 11.16 16.04
N SER A 88 -8.56 10.41 16.50
CA SER A 88 -8.48 8.96 16.66
C SER A 88 -8.47 8.25 15.31
N LEU A 89 -9.33 8.68 14.38
CA LEU A 89 -9.36 8.14 13.02
C LEU A 89 -8.10 8.51 12.22
N LYS A 90 -7.53 9.70 12.42
CA LYS A 90 -6.22 10.07 11.85
C LYS A 90 -5.11 9.13 12.33
N GLN A 91 -5.12 8.75 13.62
CA GLN A 91 -4.14 7.82 14.18
C GLN A 91 -4.32 6.41 13.62
N ILE A 92 -5.55 5.90 13.58
CA ILE A 92 -5.85 4.57 13.02
C ILE A 92 -5.52 4.53 11.53
N HIS A 93 -5.86 5.56 10.76
CA HIS A 93 -5.47 5.66 9.36
C HIS A 93 -3.94 5.61 9.19
N GLY A 94 -3.22 6.32 10.06
CA GLY A 94 -1.76 6.24 10.10
C GLY A 94 -1.23 4.82 10.29
N ILE A 95 -1.86 3.99 11.12
CA ILE A 95 -1.49 2.57 11.28
C ILE A 95 -1.67 1.82 9.96
N PHE A 96 -2.82 1.96 9.31
CA PHE A 96 -3.06 1.30 8.02
C PHE A 96 -2.16 1.80 6.91
N VAL A 97 -1.77 3.08 6.90
CA VAL A 97 -0.76 3.60 5.98
C VAL A 97 0.57 2.88 6.15
N TRP A 98 1.03 2.68 7.39
CA TRP A 98 2.27 1.94 7.65
C TRP A 98 2.16 0.47 7.27
N LEU A 99 1.04 -0.19 7.58
CA LEU A 99 0.79 -1.56 7.15
C LEU A 99 0.80 -1.69 5.63
N MET A 100 0.18 -0.75 4.91
CA MET A 100 0.20 -0.71 3.45
C MET A 100 1.60 -0.48 2.89
N ILE A 101 2.41 0.40 3.49
CA ILE A 101 3.82 0.60 3.07
C ILE A 101 4.60 -0.70 3.21
N ILE A 102 4.46 -1.37 4.35
CA ILE A 102 5.08 -2.67 4.63
C ILE A 102 4.64 -3.70 3.59
N TRP A 103 3.33 -3.81 3.36
CA TRP A 103 2.76 -4.75 2.42
C TRP A 103 3.25 -4.49 1.00
N THR A 104 3.23 -3.23 0.57
CA THR A 104 3.75 -2.83 -0.75
C THR A 104 5.23 -3.17 -0.89
N ALA A 105 6.03 -3.08 0.17
CA ALA A 105 7.44 -3.47 0.14
C ALA A 105 7.64 -4.99 -0.02
N ILE A 106 6.79 -5.81 0.62
CA ILE A 106 6.77 -7.27 0.41
C ILE A 106 6.46 -7.56 -1.07
N HIS A 107 5.40 -6.98 -1.60
CA HIS A 107 5.00 -7.14 -3.01
C HIS A 107 6.10 -6.74 -3.99
N ILE A 108 6.78 -5.61 -3.74
CA ILE A 108 7.95 -5.21 -4.52
C ILE A 108 9.06 -6.27 -4.44
N SER A 109 9.32 -6.82 -3.26
CA SER A 109 10.36 -7.84 -3.09
C SER A 109 10.02 -9.17 -3.76
N GLU A 110 8.74 -9.53 -3.82
CA GLU A 110 8.26 -10.75 -4.50
C GLU A 110 8.36 -10.57 -6.01
N ILE A 111 7.91 -9.45 -6.57
CA ILE A 111 8.05 -9.15 -7.99
C ILE A 111 9.53 -9.12 -8.39
N ILE A 112 10.37 -8.42 -7.63
CA ILE A 112 11.82 -8.36 -7.93
C ILE A 112 12.47 -9.75 -7.73
N GLY A 113 12.11 -10.48 -6.68
CA GLY A 113 12.64 -11.81 -6.40
C GLY A 113 12.27 -12.83 -7.48
N GLY A 114 11.03 -12.78 -7.97
CA GLY A 114 10.54 -13.62 -9.07
C GLY A 114 11.21 -13.28 -10.40
N GLN A 115 11.34 -11.98 -10.73
CA GLN A 115 11.91 -11.55 -12.00
C GLN A 115 13.45 -11.64 -12.06
N PHE A 116 14.14 -11.51 -10.94
CA PHE A 116 15.60 -11.41 -10.88
C PHE A 116 16.24 -12.49 -9.99
N GLY A 117 15.58 -13.64 -9.83
CA GLY A 117 15.92 -14.69 -8.87
C GLY A 117 17.41 -14.90 -8.60
N TYR A 118 17.73 -15.18 -7.33
CA TYR A 118 19.05 -15.55 -6.81
C TYR A 118 19.65 -16.74 -7.57
N GLY A 119 20.27 -16.50 -8.73
CA GLY A 119 20.97 -17.56 -9.48
C GLY A 119 20.88 -17.51 -11.00
N HIS A 120 20.07 -16.63 -11.60
CA HIS A 120 20.01 -16.50 -13.07
C HIS A 120 20.58 -15.14 -13.52
N PRO A 121 21.88 -15.05 -13.85
CA PRO A 121 22.54 -13.80 -14.27
C PRO A 121 22.23 -13.42 -15.73
N GLU A 122 21.20 -14.00 -16.34
CA GLU A 122 20.85 -13.72 -17.72
C GLU A 122 20.15 -12.37 -17.78
N VAL A 123 20.78 -11.42 -18.48
CA VAL A 123 20.30 -10.07 -18.66
C VAL A 123 19.02 -10.11 -19.51
N TYR A 124 17.86 -10.08 -18.85
CA TYR A 124 16.58 -9.95 -19.53
C TYR A 124 16.54 -8.64 -20.34
N SER A 125 16.12 -8.73 -21.60
CA SER A 125 15.84 -7.57 -22.43
C SER A 125 14.66 -6.77 -21.85
N LEU A 126 14.58 -5.46 -22.14
CA LEU A 126 13.50 -4.60 -21.62
C LEU A 126 12.09 -5.07 -22.02
N SER A 127 11.98 -5.89 -23.07
CA SER A 127 10.75 -6.57 -23.53
C SER A 127 10.42 -7.87 -22.80
N GLU A 128 11.39 -8.48 -22.12
CA GLU A 128 11.20 -9.65 -21.25
C GLU A 128 10.99 -9.23 -19.78
N LEU A 129 11.30 -7.97 -19.44
CA LEU A 129 11.17 -7.41 -18.09
C LEU A 129 9.71 -7.20 -17.64
N ILE A 130 8.77 -7.17 -18.59
CA ILE A 130 7.33 -7.10 -18.29
C ILE A 130 6.64 -8.15 -19.17
N PRO A 131 6.59 -9.42 -18.75
CA PRO A 131 5.69 -10.39 -19.34
C PRO A 131 4.28 -9.80 -19.35
N GLY A 132 3.54 -9.98 -20.46
CA GLY A 132 2.21 -9.38 -20.61
C GLY A 132 1.21 -9.79 -19.51
N GLU A 133 1.52 -10.85 -18.75
CA GLU A 133 0.73 -11.35 -17.62
C GLU A 133 1.08 -10.66 -16.29
N GLU A 134 2.30 -10.16 -16.11
CA GLU A 134 2.79 -9.48 -14.88
C GLU A 134 2.53 -7.97 -14.89
N ILE A 135 2.02 -7.42 -16.00
CA ILE A 135 1.75 -5.99 -16.13
C ILE A 135 0.78 -5.48 -15.05
N TRP A 136 -0.18 -6.31 -14.64
CA TRP A 136 -1.17 -5.93 -13.63
C TRP A 136 -0.58 -5.84 -12.23
N GLU A 137 0.40 -6.67 -11.90
CA GLU A 137 1.12 -6.64 -10.61
C GLU A 137 1.97 -5.37 -10.50
N TRP A 138 2.72 -5.04 -11.57
CA TRP A 138 3.46 -3.79 -11.65
C TRP A 138 2.54 -2.57 -11.58
N MET A 139 1.42 -2.59 -12.31
CA MET A 139 0.43 -1.52 -12.24
C MET A 139 -0.15 -1.38 -10.83
N TYR A 140 -0.46 -2.49 -10.17
CA TYR A 140 -0.96 -2.51 -8.79
C TYR A 140 0.06 -1.91 -7.83
N VAL A 141 1.32 -2.35 -7.86
CA VAL A 141 2.36 -1.85 -6.96
C VAL A 141 2.66 -0.37 -7.21
N VAL A 142 2.87 0.04 -8.47
CA VAL A 142 3.18 1.43 -8.81
C VAL A 142 2.03 2.36 -8.42
N SER A 143 0.80 1.99 -8.73
CA SER A 143 -0.38 2.79 -8.35
C SER A 143 -0.58 2.84 -6.84
N THR A 144 -0.30 1.75 -6.12
CA THR A 144 -0.33 1.71 -4.65
C THR A 144 0.75 2.60 -4.04
N VAL A 145 1.98 2.60 -4.56
CA VAL A 145 3.04 3.53 -4.13
C VAL A 145 2.63 4.97 -4.36
N LEU A 146 2.08 5.30 -5.53
CA LEU A 146 1.59 6.65 -5.84
C LEU A 146 0.40 7.05 -4.95
N PHE A 147 -0.50 6.11 -4.65
CA PHE A 147 -1.62 6.30 -3.74
C PHE A 147 -1.17 6.60 -2.31
N LEU A 148 -0.22 5.83 -1.77
CA LEU A 148 0.38 6.07 -0.45
C LEU A 148 1.15 7.39 -0.41
N SER A 149 1.96 7.66 -1.44
CA SER A 149 2.76 8.88 -1.54
C SER A 149 1.93 10.15 -1.66
N SER A 150 0.73 10.05 -2.25
CA SER A 150 -0.24 11.14 -2.39
C SER A 150 -1.16 11.31 -1.17
N CYS A 151 -1.05 10.45 -0.16
CA CYS A 151 -1.91 10.48 1.03
C CYS A 151 -1.68 11.74 1.89
N HIS A 152 -2.78 12.32 2.38
CA HIS A 152 -2.74 13.49 3.25
C HIS A 152 -2.01 13.23 4.58
N TYR A 153 -2.10 12.00 5.12
CA TYR A 153 -1.35 11.60 6.31
C TYR A 153 0.17 11.69 6.09
N ILE A 154 0.66 11.24 4.93
CA ILE A 154 2.09 11.31 4.60
C ILE A 154 2.53 12.78 4.41
N ARG A 155 1.69 13.62 3.80
CA ARG A 155 1.95 15.07 3.67
C ARG A 155 2.07 15.78 5.02
N TYR A 156 1.36 15.32 6.04
CA TYR A 156 1.52 15.82 7.40
C TYR A 156 2.91 15.53 7.94
N LEU A 157 3.45 14.34 7.69
CA LEU A 157 4.79 13.94 8.12
C LEU A 157 5.91 14.73 7.43
N THR A 158 5.71 15.12 6.17
CA THR A 158 6.75 15.81 5.39
C THR A 158 6.82 17.31 5.61
N GLY A 159 5.72 17.94 6.04
CA GLY A 159 5.78 19.37 6.37
C GLY A 159 4.48 20.16 6.39
N SER A 160 3.29 19.54 6.31
CA SER A 160 2.02 20.29 6.33
C SER A 160 1.84 21.23 7.53
N GLY A 161 2.49 20.93 8.68
CA GLY A 161 2.46 21.78 9.88
C GLY A 161 3.61 22.79 9.97
N THR A 162 4.49 22.85 8.97
CA THR A 162 5.69 23.71 9.00
C THR A 162 5.35 25.11 8.50
N LYS A 163 5.53 26.12 9.36
CA LYS A 163 5.31 27.54 8.98
C LYS A 163 6.40 28.10 8.06
N CYS A 164 7.63 27.58 8.17
CA CYS A 164 8.77 28.07 7.40
C CYS A 164 9.76 26.94 7.09
N PHE A 165 9.82 26.49 5.83
CA PHE A 165 10.77 25.46 5.42
C PHE A 165 12.21 25.95 5.49
N SER A 166 12.52 27.23 5.21
CA SER A 166 13.89 27.75 5.25
C SER A 166 14.52 27.78 6.64
N CYS A 167 13.71 27.70 7.70
CA CYS A 167 14.20 27.63 9.08
C CYS A 167 14.48 26.19 9.55
N LEU A 168 14.15 25.17 8.75
CA LEU A 168 14.36 23.77 9.11
C LEU A 168 15.62 23.20 8.46
N ALA A 169 16.27 22.28 9.19
CA ALA A 169 17.26 21.40 8.58
C ALA A 169 16.64 20.65 7.39
N PHE A 170 17.37 20.60 6.28
CA PHE A 170 16.88 20.05 5.00
C PHE A 170 15.59 20.72 4.47
N GLY A 171 15.36 21.99 4.84
CA GLY A 171 14.19 22.76 4.49
C GLY A 171 13.83 22.74 3.00
N ARG A 172 14.84 22.96 2.14
CA ARG A 172 14.66 22.93 0.68
C ARG A 172 14.25 21.55 0.16
N GLN A 173 14.83 20.48 0.69
CA GLN A 173 14.47 19.10 0.32
C GLN A 173 13.04 18.79 0.77
N ARG A 174 12.69 19.14 2.01
CA ARG A 174 11.32 18.96 2.54
C ARG A 174 10.29 19.75 1.74
N GLN A 175 10.61 20.99 1.37
CA GLN A 175 9.75 21.80 0.50
C GLN A 175 9.54 21.12 -0.87
N LYS A 176 10.60 20.61 -1.50
CA LYS A 176 10.48 19.86 -2.77
C LYS A 176 9.57 18.65 -2.65
N VAL A 177 9.78 17.83 -1.61
CA VAL A 177 8.94 16.65 -1.33
C VAL A 177 7.49 17.07 -1.10
N PHE A 178 7.26 18.11 -0.29
CA PHE A 178 5.91 18.63 -0.02
C PHE A 178 5.22 19.14 -1.30
N THR A 179 5.96 19.81 -2.20
CA THR A 179 5.43 20.26 -3.50
C THR A 179 5.06 19.08 -4.39
N ILE A 180 5.93 18.06 -4.50
CA ILE A 180 5.64 16.84 -5.27
C ILE A 180 4.41 16.14 -4.71
N GLN A 181 4.34 15.96 -3.40
CA GLN A 181 3.18 15.34 -2.75
C GLN A 181 1.89 16.13 -2.93
N THR A 182 1.98 17.47 -2.92
CA THR A 182 0.82 18.32 -3.21
C THR A 182 0.32 18.10 -4.64
N PHE A 183 1.23 17.98 -5.60
CA PHE A 183 0.88 17.65 -6.98
C PHE A 183 0.24 16.25 -7.09
N LEU A 184 0.87 15.23 -6.48
CA LEU A 184 0.36 13.85 -6.49
C LEU A 184 -1.00 13.73 -5.78
N ASN A 185 -1.23 14.52 -4.72
CA ASN A 185 -2.47 14.53 -3.95
C ASN A 185 -3.69 14.91 -4.81
N ASN A 186 -3.53 15.75 -5.83
CA ASN A 186 -4.60 16.08 -6.79
C ASN A 186 -5.11 14.84 -7.56
N TYR A 187 -4.27 13.80 -7.67
CA TYR A 187 -4.58 12.55 -8.35
C TYR A 187 -4.78 11.38 -7.38
N HIS A 188 -4.84 11.62 -6.06
CA HIS A 188 -4.93 10.58 -5.02
C HIS A 188 -6.07 9.59 -5.29
N GLY A 189 -7.26 10.09 -5.62
CA GLY A 189 -8.40 9.26 -5.97
C GLY A 189 -8.21 8.45 -7.26
N HIS A 190 -7.46 8.97 -8.24
CA HIS A 190 -7.17 8.22 -9.47
C HIS A 190 -6.24 7.05 -9.19
N PHE A 191 -5.17 7.27 -8.41
CA PHE A 191 -4.26 6.21 -8.00
C PHE A 191 -4.98 5.11 -7.21
N PHE A 192 -5.92 5.48 -6.34
CA PHE A 192 -6.79 4.53 -5.64
C PHE A 192 -7.54 3.62 -6.61
N TRP A 193 -8.26 4.19 -7.58
CA TRP A 193 -9.05 3.40 -8.52
C TRP A 193 -8.19 2.53 -9.43
N ILE A 194 -7.05 3.05 -9.89
CA ILE A 194 -6.10 2.27 -10.68
C ILE A 194 -5.59 1.07 -9.87
N ALA A 195 -5.24 1.26 -8.59
CA ALA A 195 -4.79 0.18 -7.73
C ALA A 195 -5.86 -0.90 -7.50
N ILE A 196 -7.12 -0.49 -7.27
CA ILE A 196 -8.24 -1.43 -7.13
C ILE A 196 -8.51 -2.20 -8.43
N ILE A 197 -8.49 -1.52 -9.58
CA ILE A 197 -8.71 -2.19 -10.87
C ILE A 197 -7.56 -3.17 -11.15
N ALA A 198 -6.31 -2.73 -10.94
CA ALA A 198 -5.14 -3.57 -11.13
C ALA A 198 -5.17 -4.79 -10.21
N SER A 199 -5.52 -4.64 -8.93
CA SER A 199 -5.61 -5.76 -8.00
C SER A 199 -6.69 -6.78 -8.42
N VAL A 200 -7.85 -6.32 -8.87
CA VAL A 200 -8.88 -7.20 -9.44
C VAL A 200 -8.36 -7.93 -10.68
N LEU A 201 -7.62 -7.25 -11.56
CA LEU A 201 -7.08 -7.86 -12.78
C LEU A 201 -5.99 -8.89 -12.47
N VAL A 202 -5.14 -8.66 -11.46
CA VAL A 202 -4.18 -9.68 -10.96
C VAL A 202 -4.92 -10.94 -10.52
N LEU A 203 -6.01 -10.79 -9.74
CA LEU A 203 -6.80 -11.95 -9.31
C LEU A 203 -7.48 -12.68 -10.48
N LEU A 204 -7.98 -11.94 -11.46
CA LEU A 204 -8.64 -12.53 -12.64
C LEU A 204 -7.65 -13.22 -13.59
N SER A 205 -6.39 -12.79 -13.63
CA SER A 205 -5.33 -13.46 -14.40
C SER A 205 -4.75 -14.68 -13.69
N GLY A 206 -5.21 -15.01 -12.48
CA GLY A 206 -4.66 -16.09 -11.67
C GLY A 206 -3.35 -15.73 -10.97
N GLY A 207 -2.97 -14.43 -10.98
CA GLY A 207 -1.83 -13.91 -10.24
C GLY A 207 -2.10 -13.84 -8.73
N HIS A 208 -1.07 -13.44 -7.99
CA HIS A 208 -1.10 -13.46 -6.52
C HIS A 208 -0.95 -12.03 -5.94
N LEU A 209 -1.71 -11.76 -4.86
CA LEU A 209 -1.78 -10.48 -4.13
C LEU A 209 -1.63 -10.67 -2.63
#